data_AF-A0A9P8LJ55-F1
#
_entry.id   AF-A0A9P8LJ55-F1
#
_cell.length_a   1.000
_cell.length_b   1.000
_cell.length_c   1.000
_cell.angle_alpha   90.00
_cell.angle_beta   90.00
_cell.angle_gamma   90.00
#
_symmetry.space_group_name_H-M   'P 1'
#
loop_
_entity.id
_entity.type
_entity.pdbx_description
1 polymer ?
#
loop_
_entity_poly.entity_id
_entity_poly.type
_entity_poly.pdbx_seq_one_letter_code
_entity_poly.pdbx_strand_id
1 'polypeptide(L)'
;VKEGKCPICDEQCIFCLGADRCVFCKEGYYRVNYKCVKFECNEFSKCPEGQFCQTSQSVSKCYKQVENCRLYNTSGDCISCETKFALINQTRCDPCEEFCQHCHSGTQCSKCLKGYYLEKETCKKCTAGCTNCLNSGECTECEADLHLIDDTCQELTLTNTGSIIGIVVAVIILTICVVAGLTIFIIKRKKKTVVVAKQDLVKNNSRTYINGSMSQNGSKIQ
;
A
#
# COMPACT_ATOMS: atom_id res chain seq x y z
N VAL A 1 -15.27 -69.91 -44.45
CA VAL A 1 -15.43 -68.69 -45.28
C VAL A 1 -16.61 -68.92 -46.20
N LYS A 2 -17.82 -68.49 -45.80
CA LYS A 2 -19.02 -68.59 -46.65
C LYS A 2 -19.45 -67.17 -47.01
N GLU A 3 -19.53 -66.92 -48.31
CA GLU A 3 -20.26 -65.84 -48.99
C GLU A 3 -19.92 -64.39 -48.58
N GLY A 4 -18.82 -63.87 -49.14
CA GLY A 4 -18.78 -62.66 -49.99
C GLY A 4 -19.47 -61.35 -49.56
N LYS A 5 -20.01 -61.22 -48.36
CA LYS A 5 -20.61 -59.97 -47.85
C LYS A 5 -19.72 -59.41 -46.75
N CYS A 6 -19.23 -58.19 -46.94
CA CYS A 6 -18.53 -57.47 -45.89
C CYS A 6 -19.51 -57.29 -44.70
N PRO A 7 -19.15 -57.67 -43.48
CA PRO A 7 -19.99 -57.40 -42.32
C PRO A 7 -20.13 -55.89 -42.15
N ILE A 8 -21.37 -55.42 -41.99
CA ILE A 8 -21.61 -54.03 -41.63
C ILE A 8 -21.31 -53.91 -40.14
N CYS A 9 -20.35 -53.06 -39.80
CA CYS A 9 -19.99 -52.79 -38.42
C CYS A 9 -20.99 -51.83 -37.78
N ASP A 10 -21.11 -51.91 -36.45
CA ASP A 10 -21.75 -50.86 -35.64
C ASP A 10 -21.17 -49.49 -36.01
N GLU A 11 -22.00 -48.45 -36.00
CA GLU A 11 -21.64 -47.10 -36.42
C GLU A 11 -20.40 -46.57 -35.67
N GLN A 12 -20.16 -47.01 -34.43
CA GLN A 12 -19.02 -46.56 -33.61
C GLN A 12 -17.75 -47.42 -33.76
N CYS A 13 -17.80 -48.42 -34.64
CA CYS A 13 -16.73 -49.39 -34.88
C CYS A 13 -16.02 -49.14 -36.22
N ILE A 14 -14.70 -48.95 -36.18
CA ILE A 14 -13.83 -48.81 -37.38
C ILE A 14 -13.61 -50.16 -38.06
N PHE A 15 -13.41 -51.23 -37.29
CA PHE A 15 -13.14 -52.56 -37.83
C PHE A 15 -13.82 -53.64 -36.98
N CYS A 16 -14.59 -54.51 -37.61
CA CYS A 16 -15.31 -55.59 -36.95
C CYS A 16 -15.11 -56.94 -37.65
N LEU A 17 -15.18 -58.02 -36.88
CA LEU A 17 -15.14 -59.41 -37.37
C LEU A 17 -16.57 -59.99 -37.56
N GLY A 18 -17.59 -59.13 -37.41
CA GLY A 18 -19.03 -59.44 -37.42
C GLY A 18 -19.81 -58.29 -36.76
N ALA A 19 -21.13 -58.23 -36.96
CA ALA A 19 -21.97 -57.09 -36.52
C ALA A 19 -21.81 -56.74 -35.02
N ASP A 20 -21.68 -57.75 -34.15
CA ASP A 20 -21.51 -57.56 -32.69
C ASP A 20 -20.07 -57.70 -32.18
N ARG A 21 -19.08 -57.83 -33.08
CA ARG A 21 -17.68 -58.08 -32.70
C ARG A 21 -16.75 -57.02 -33.26
N CYS A 22 -16.71 -55.86 -32.60
CA CYS A 22 -15.80 -54.79 -32.92
C CYS A 22 -14.38 -55.07 -32.41
N VAL A 23 -13.39 -54.65 -33.20
CA VAL A 23 -11.96 -54.76 -32.90
C VAL A 23 -11.36 -53.38 -32.65
N PHE A 24 -11.64 -52.40 -33.51
CA PHE A 24 -11.17 -51.02 -33.38
C PHE A 24 -12.35 -50.04 -33.32
N CYS A 25 -12.34 -49.14 -32.35
CA CYS A 25 -13.40 -48.15 -32.15
C CYS A 25 -13.02 -46.78 -32.71
N LYS A 26 -14.03 -45.97 -33.06
CA LYS A 26 -13.83 -44.55 -33.39
C LYS A 26 -13.24 -43.79 -32.20
N GLU A 27 -12.60 -42.67 -32.47
CA GLU A 27 -12.05 -41.79 -31.43
C GLU A 27 -13.14 -41.42 -30.39
N GLY A 28 -12.82 -41.49 -29.10
CA GLY A 28 -13.76 -41.27 -28.00
C GLY A 28 -14.57 -42.50 -27.55
N TYR A 29 -14.38 -43.66 -28.19
CA TYR A 29 -14.99 -44.94 -27.81
C TYR A 29 -13.92 -45.99 -27.48
N TYR A 30 -14.22 -46.87 -26.53
CA TYR A 30 -13.35 -47.96 -26.08
C TYR A 30 -14.11 -49.27 -26.15
N ARG A 31 -13.36 -50.34 -26.40
CA ARG A 31 -13.93 -51.67 -26.60
C ARG A 31 -14.20 -52.33 -25.26
N VAL A 32 -15.47 -52.50 -24.92
CA VAL A 32 -15.95 -53.28 -23.78
C VAL A 32 -16.77 -54.45 -24.32
N ASN A 33 -16.38 -55.69 -24.01
CA ASN A 33 -17.06 -56.90 -24.49
C ASN A 33 -17.32 -56.89 -26.01
N TYR A 34 -16.31 -56.50 -26.79
CA TYR A 34 -16.37 -56.39 -28.25
C TYR A 34 -17.34 -55.32 -28.81
N LYS A 35 -17.96 -54.48 -27.98
CA LYS A 35 -18.73 -53.31 -28.40
C LYS A 35 -17.98 -52.02 -28.09
N CYS A 36 -18.18 -51.01 -28.93
CA CYS A 36 -17.63 -49.68 -28.71
C CYS A 36 -18.58 -48.89 -27.83
N VAL A 37 -18.16 -48.58 -26.61
CA VAL A 37 -18.91 -47.76 -25.66
C VAL A 37 -18.24 -46.40 -25.54
N LYS A 38 -19.05 -45.35 -25.38
CA LYS A 38 -18.60 -43.96 -25.28
C LYS A 38 -18.00 -43.71 -23.89
N PHE A 39 -16.89 -42.96 -23.81
CA PHE A 39 -16.20 -42.80 -22.51
C PHE A 39 -16.94 -41.77 -21.69
N GLU A 40 -17.44 -42.24 -20.56
CA GLU A 40 -18.12 -41.43 -19.57
C GLU A 40 -17.40 -41.61 -18.24
N CYS A 41 -16.90 -40.51 -17.68
CA CYS A 41 -16.36 -40.48 -16.34
C CYS A 41 -17.44 -40.95 -15.35
N ASN A 42 -17.28 -42.14 -14.78
CA ASN A 42 -18.19 -42.68 -13.78
C ASN A 42 -17.43 -43.47 -12.71
N GLU A 43 -18.14 -43.94 -11.68
CA GLU A 43 -17.55 -44.66 -10.55
C GLU A 43 -16.79 -45.94 -10.97
N PHE A 44 -17.14 -46.52 -12.12
CA PHE A 44 -16.58 -47.76 -12.65
C PHE A 44 -15.47 -47.52 -13.71
N SER A 45 -15.36 -46.31 -14.26
CA SER A 45 -14.46 -45.94 -15.36
C SER A 45 -13.45 -44.89 -14.88
N LYS A 46 -12.65 -45.27 -13.88
CA LYS A 46 -11.61 -44.41 -13.30
C LYS A 46 -10.43 -44.31 -14.25
N CYS A 47 -9.83 -43.13 -14.30
CA CYS A 47 -8.57 -42.95 -15.01
C CYS A 47 -7.42 -43.67 -14.29
N PRO A 48 -6.35 -44.05 -15.00
CA PRO A 48 -5.11 -44.56 -14.40
C PRO A 48 -4.58 -43.63 -13.30
N GLU A 49 -3.77 -44.16 -12.37
CA GLU A 49 -3.19 -43.38 -11.28
C GLU A 49 -2.48 -42.10 -11.78
N GLY A 50 -2.71 -40.99 -11.08
CA GLY A 50 -2.19 -39.68 -11.46
C GLY A 50 -2.92 -38.99 -12.61
N GLN A 51 -4.05 -39.54 -13.06
CA GLN A 51 -4.93 -38.91 -14.03
C GLN A 51 -6.30 -38.63 -13.42
N PHE A 52 -6.90 -37.50 -13.80
CA PHE A 52 -8.27 -37.15 -13.45
C PHE A 52 -9.16 -37.14 -14.68
N CYS A 53 -10.44 -37.41 -14.47
CA CYS A 53 -11.41 -37.52 -15.54
C CYS A 53 -12.13 -36.18 -15.70
N GLN A 54 -12.14 -35.62 -16.91
CA GLN A 54 -12.89 -34.40 -17.21
C GLN A 54 -13.74 -34.61 -18.47
N THR A 55 -14.99 -34.15 -18.40
CA THR A 55 -15.96 -34.23 -19.49
C THR A 55 -16.20 -32.85 -20.06
N SER A 56 -15.89 -32.64 -21.34
CA SER A 56 -16.19 -31.41 -22.07
C SER A 56 -17.01 -31.74 -23.32
N GLN A 57 -18.11 -31.01 -23.54
CA GLN A 57 -19.01 -31.21 -24.69
C GLN A 57 -19.42 -32.68 -24.91
N SER A 58 -19.67 -33.41 -23.83
CA SER A 58 -20.05 -34.84 -23.83
C SER A 58 -18.94 -35.81 -24.25
N VAL A 59 -17.68 -35.40 -24.28
CA VAL A 59 -16.52 -36.29 -24.44
C VAL A 59 -15.78 -36.34 -23.11
N SER A 60 -15.63 -37.53 -22.54
CA SER A 60 -14.78 -37.72 -21.37
C SER A 60 -13.37 -38.09 -21.83
N LYS A 61 -12.36 -37.53 -21.17
CA LYS A 61 -10.95 -37.87 -21.40
C LYS A 61 -10.23 -37.93 -20.07
N CYS A 62 -9.19 -38.75 -19.99
CA CYS A 62 -8.30 -38.82 -18.85
C CYS A 62 -7.12 -37.87 -19.06
N TYR A 63 -6.88 -37.02 -18.08
CA TYR A 63 -5.88 -35.96 -18.10
C TYR A 63 -4.82 -36.25 -17.07
N LYS A 64 -3.53 -36.13 -17.43
CA LYS A 64 -2.46 -36.20 -16.45
C LYS A 64 -2.59 -34.99 -15.52
N GLN A 65 -2.68 -35.24 -14.22
CA GLN A 65 -2.75 -34.17 -13.24
C GLN A 65 -1.41 -33.43 -13.22
N VAL A 66 -1.42 -32.18 -13.65
CA VAL A 66 -0.31 -31.25 -13.45
C VAL A 66 -0.66 -30.40 -12.22
N GLU A 67 0.14 -30.53 -11.17
CA GLU A 67 -0.03 -29.77 -9.94
C GLU A 67 0.09 -28.27 -10.21
N ASN A 68 -0.73 -27.44 -9.57
CA ASN A 68 -0.80 -25.99 -9.76
C ASN A 68 -1.13 -25.56 -11.21
N CYS A 69 -1.76 -26.43 -12.00
CA CYS A 69 -2.28 -26.07 -13.31
C CYS A 69 -3.69 -25.48 -13.21
N ARG A 70 -3.88 -24.32 -13.82
CA ARG A 70 -5.16 -23.60 -13.86
C ARG A 70 -6.01 -23.97 -15.08
N LEU A 71 -5.39 -24.13 -16.25
CA LEU A 71 -6.10 -24.39 -17.51
C LEU A 71 -5.41 -25.50 -18.31
N TYR A 72 -6.23 -26.38 -18.88
CA TYR A 72 -5.81 -27.45 -19.78
C TYR A 72 -6.39 -27.22 -21.18
N ASN A 73 -5.67 -27.65 -22.21
CA ASN A 73 -6.19 -27.69 -23.59
C ASN A 73 -7.04 -28.96 -23.83
N THR A 74 -7.60 -29.09 -25.03
CA THR A 74 -8.39 -30.27 -25.46
C THR A 74 -7.56 -31.56 -25.54
N SER A 75 -6.25 -31.45 -25.80
CA SER A 75 -5.32 -32.58 -25.79
C SER A 75 -5.04 -33.10 -24.39
N GLY A 76 -5.13 -32.23 -23.39
CA GLY A 76 -4.87 -32.51 -21.99
C GLY A 76 -3.58 -31.97 -21.42
N ASP A 77 -2.93 -31.07 -22.14
CA ASP A 77 -1.73 -30.41 -21.71
C ASP A 77 -2.10 -29.17 -20.89
N CYS A 78 -1.35 -28.94 -19.81
CA CYS A 78 -1.47 -27.71 -19.06
C CYS A 78 -0.99 -26.53 -19.92
N ILE A 79 -1.85 -25.54 -20.13
CA ILE A 79 -1.53 -24.33 -20.90
C ILE A 79 -1.44 -23.08 -20.05
N SER A 80 -1.88 -23.13 -18.78
CA SER A 80 -1.77 -22.03 -17.84
C SER A 80 -1.68 -22.54 -16.41
N CYS A 81 -0.75 -21.98 -15.64
CA CYS A 81 -0.55 -22.29 -14.23
C CYS A 81 -1.33 -21.34 -13.32
N GLU A 82 -1.47 -21.72 -12.05
CA GLU A 82 -1.97 -20.86 -11.00
C GLU A 82 -1.04 -19.66 -10.75
N THR A 83 -1.54 -18.66 -10.01
CA THR A 83 -0.71 -17.51 -9.60
C THR A 83 0.49 -17.97 -8.79
N LYS A 84 1.65 -17.31 -8.98
CA LYS A 84 2.95 -17.70 -8.40
C LYS A 84 3.59 -18.96 -9.00
N PHE A 85 3.07 -19.48 -10.11
CA PHE A 85 3.68 -20.60 -10.85
C PHE A 85 3.87 -20.25 -12.33
N ALA A 86 4.95 -20.74 -12.94
CA ALA A 86 5.21 -20.65 -14.37
C ALA A 86 5.18 -22.01 -15.05
N LEU A 87 4.66 -22.03 -16.28
CA LEU A 87 4.64 -23.23 -17.10
C LEU A 87 6.05 -23.47 -17.68
N ILE A 88 6.74 -24.49 -17.17
CA ILE A 88 8.07 -24.88 -17.61
C ILE A 88 7.95 -26.08 -18.55
N ASN A 89 8.63 -26.00 -19.70
CA ASN A 89 8.67 -27.05 -20.72
C ASN A 89 7.29 -27.58 -21.13
N GLN A 90 6.24 -26.75 -21.06
CA GLN A 90 4.85 -27.10 -21.40
C GLN A 90 4.29 -28.32 -20.63
N THR A 91 4.92 -28.71 -19.52
CA THR A 91 4.63 -29.99 -18.85
C THR A 91 4.42 -29.85 -17.35
N ARG A 92 4.97 -28.81 -16.72
CA ARG A 92 4.85 -28.61 -15.27
C ARG A 92 4.73 -27.15 -14.89
N CYS A 93 4.07 -26.90 -13.77
CA CYS A 93 3.97 -25.58 -13.16
C CYS A 93 4.95 -25.50 -11.99
N ASP A 94 6.09 -24.85 -12.21
CA ASP A 94 7.09 -24.66 -11.16
C ASP A 94 6.85 -23.33 -10.45
N PRO A 95 7.14 -23.24 -9.14
CA PRO A 95 6.98 -22.00 -8.39
C PRO A 95 7.88 -20.90 -8.94
N CYS A 96 7.37 -19.68 -8.95
CA CYS A 96 8.16 -18.48 -9.18
C CYS A 96 9.11 -18.22 -8.01
N GLU A 97 10.18 -17.48 -8.28
CA GLU A 97 11.08 -16.93 -7.27
C GLU A 97 10.33 -16.06 -6.23
N GLU A 98 10.93 -15.87 -5.06
CA GLU A 98 10.32 -15.12 -3.97
C GLU A 98 9.84 -13.74 -4.43
N PHE A 99 8.70 -13.32 -3.86
CA PHE A 99 8.07 -12.02 -4.11
C PHE A 99 7.57 -11.80 -5.54
N CYS A 100 7.63 -12.82 -6.41
CA CYS A 100 7.10 -12.76 -7.76
C CYS A 100 5.65 -13.28 -7.82
N GLN A 101 4.76 -12.48 -8.41
CA GLN A 101 3.37 -12.85 -8.65
C GLN A 101 3.20 -13.65 -9.96
N HIS A 102 3.88 -13.21 -11.01
CA HIS A 102 3.90 -13.86 -12.32
C HIS A 102 5.32 -13.89 -12.86
N CYS A 103 5.75 -15.05 -13.31
CA CYS A 103 7.07 -15.26 -13.89
C CYS A 103 6.98 -15.94 -15.25
N HIS A 104 7.96 -15.69 -16.11
CA HIS A 104 8.10 -16.35 -17.42
C HIS A 104 8.84 -17.68 -17.29
N SER A 105 9.78 -17.74 -16.35
CA SER A 105 10.44 -18.95 -15.87
C SER A 105 10.60 -18.85 -14.36
N GLY A 106 10.98 -19.92 -13.67
CA GLY A 106 11.14 -19.91 -12.22
C GLY A 106 12.00 -18.76 -11.67
N THR A 107 12.91 -18.19 -12.47
CA THR A 107 13.84 -17.11 -12.10
C THR A 107 13.62 -15.78 -12.82
N GLN A 108 12.66 -15.69 -13.75
CA GLN A 108 12.42 -14.47 -14.53
C GLN A 108 11.03 -13.93 -14.22
N CYS A 109 10.96 -12.95 -13.33
CA CYS A 109 9.70 -12.34 -12.94
C CYS A 109 9.20 -11.34 -13.98
N SER A 110 7.90 -11.34 -14.25
CA SER A 110 7.22 -10.34 -15.07
C SER A 110 6.29 -9.43 -14.26
N LYS A 111 5.89 -9.85 -13.06
CA LYS A 111 5.10 -9.03 -12.14
C LYS A 111 5.39 -9.40 -10.68
N CYS A 112 5.71 -8.40 -9.88
CA CYS A 112 5.97 -8.58 -8.45
C CYS A 112 4.70 -8.53 -7.60
N LEU A 113 4.77 -9.08 -6.39
CA LEU A 113 3.76 -8.91 -5.36
C LEU A 113 3.72 -7.45 -4.89
N LYS A 114 2.61 -7.04 -4.26
CA LYS A 114 2.50 -5.73 -3.60
C LYS A 114 3.64 -5.53 -2.60
N GLY A 115 4.17 -4.31 -2.54
CA GLY A 115 5.34 -3.91 -1.76
C GLY A 115 6.68 -4.21 -2.45
N TYR A 116 6.66 -4.66 -3.71
CA TYR A 116 7.86 -4.93 -4.50
C TYR A 116 7.73 -4.33 -5.91
N TYR A 117 8.83 -3.86 -6.47
CA TYR A 117 8.95 -3.39 -7.85
C TYR A 117 9.83 -4.31 -8.68
N LEU A 118 9.60 -4.31 -10.00
CA LEU A 118 10.35 -5.14 -10.93
C LEU A 118 11.64 -4.42 -11.37
N GLU A 119 12.79 -5.04 -11.11
CA GLU A 119 14.09 -4.57 -11.58
C GLU A 119 14.82 -5.71 -12.30
N LYS A 120 15.03 -5.57 -13.61
CA LYS A 120 15.74 -6.57 -14.44
C LYS A 120 15.26 -8.01 -14.18
N GLU A 121 13.94 -8.21 -14.20
CA GLU A 121 13.28 -9.51 -13.98
C GLU A 121 13.31 -10.04 -12.53
N THR A 122 13.83 -9.26 -11.59
CA THR A 122 13.84 -9.59 -10.15
C THR A 122 12.94 -8.64 -9.37
N CYS A 123 12.34 -9.13 -8.28
CA CYS A 123 11.48 -8.32 -7.43
C CYS A 123 12.28 -7.73 -6.27
N LYS A 124 12.33 -6.40 -6.21
CA LYS A 124 12.98 -5.65 -5.14
C LYS A 124 11.96 -4.96 -4.27
N LYS A 125 12.24 -4.88 -2.98
CA LYS A 125 11.32 -4.31 -2.00
C LYS A 125 11.18 -2.80 -2.21
N CYS A 126 9.95 -2.30 -2.11
CA CYS A 126 9.67 -0.87 -2.04
C CYS A 126 10.21 -0.25 -0.73
N THR A 127 10.24 1.08 -0.69
CA THR A 127 10.45 1.84 0.56
C THR A 127 9.42 1.47 1.61
N ALA A 128 9.79 1.63 2.88
CA ALA A 128 8.90 1.31 4.00
C ALA A 128 7.58 2.11 3.90
N GLY A 129 6.46 1.46 4.19
CA GLY A 129 5.13 2.09 4.11
C GLY A 129 4.57 2.24 2.69
N CYS A 130 5.26 1.74 1.68
CA CYS A 130 4.83 1.81 0.28
C CYS A 130 4.30 0.47 -0.23
N THR A 131 3.07 0.44 -0.74
CA THR A 131 2.42 -0.76 -1.31
C THR A 131 2.66 -0.93 -2.81
N ASN A 132 2.89 0.15 -3.56
CA ASN A 132 3.33 0.10 -4.96
C ASN A 132 4.38 1.19 -5.21
N CYS A 133 5.47 0.83 -5.86
CA CYS A 133 6.56 1.76 -6.21
C CYS A 133 7.07 1.48 -7.63
N LEU A 134 7.62 2.52 -8.29
CA LEU A 134 8.28 2.41 -9.60
C LEU A 134 9.73 1.93 -9.46
N ASN A 135 10.38 2.37 -8.40
CA ASN A 135 11.76 2.02 -8.04
C ASN A 135 11.95 2.15 -6.52
N SER A 136 13.18 2.04 -6.03
CA SER A 136 13.50 2.13 -4.60
C SER A 136 13.26 3.50 -3.96
N GLY A 137 12.96 4.55 -4.73
CA GLY A 137 12.74 5.92 -4.23
C GLY A 137 11.37 6.50 -4.57
N GLU A 138 10.69 5.97 -5.58
CA GLU A 138 9.43 6.51 -6.08
C GLU A 138 8.24 5.63 -5.71
N CYS A 139 7.52 6.01 -4.66
CA CYS A 139 6.28 5.37 -4.27
C CYS A 139 5.08 5.95 -5.04
N THR A 140 4.13 5.10 -5.41
CA THR A 140 2.88 5.49 -6.09
C THR A 140 1.63 5.15 -5.29
N GLU A 141 1.72 4.22 -4.34
CA GLU A 141 0.62 3.87 -3.43
C GLU A 141 1.19 3.54 -2.05
N CYS A 142 0.62 4.13 -1.00
CA CYS A 142 1.03 3.91 0.38
C CYS A 142 0.23 2.79 1.05
N GLU A 143 0.74 2.31 2.18
CA GLU A 143 -0.03 1.49 3.11
C GLU A 143 -1.18 2.29 3.71
N ALA A 144 -2.15 1.60 4.31
CA ALA A 144 -3.24 2.26 5.03
C ALA A 144 -2.65 3.18 6.10
N ASP A 145 -3.29 4.34 6.31
CA ASP A 145 -2.92 5.37 7.29
C ASP A 145 -1.67 6.24 6.95
N LEU A 146 -1.02 6.00 5.80
CA LEU A 146 0.06 6.84 5.27
C LEU A 146 -0.40 7.67 4.08
N HIS A 147 0.21 8.84 3.91
CA HIS A 147 -0.06 9.74 2.80
C HIS A 147 1.15 9.86 1.88
N LEU A 148 0.88 9.89 0.56
CA LEU A 148 1.88 10.09 -0.46
C LEU A 148 2.26 11.57 -0.55
N ILE A 149 3.51 11.90 -0.22
CA ILE A 149 4.09 13.24 -0.23
C ILE A 149 5.45 13.15 -0.93
N ASP A 150 5.62 13.86 -2.05
CA ASP A 150 6.84 13.86 -2.87
C ASP A 150 7.42 12.44 -3.07
N ASP A 151 6.59 11.55 -3.62
CA ASP A 151 6.90 10.15 -3.90
C ASP A 151 7.31 9.28 -2.69
N THR A 152 7.09 9.78 -1.46
CA THR A 152 7.33 9.03 -0.21
C THR A 152 6.07 8.94 0.66
N CYS A 153 5.96 7.84 1.40
CA CYS A 153 4.85 7.63 2.33
C CYS A 153 5.24 8.11 3.72
N GLN A 154 4.44 9.03 4.26
CA GLN A 154 4.66 9.59 5.59
C GLN A 154 3.35 9.60 6.38
N GLU A 155 3.45 9.44 7.69
CA GLU A 155 2.33 9.75 8.57
C GLU A 155 2.09 11.26 8.53
N LEU A 156 0.82 11.66 8.47
CA LEU A 156 0.44 13.05 8.66
C LEU A 156 0.64 13.41 10.14
N THR A 157 1.90 13.57 10.54
CA THR A 157 2.19 14.26 11.79
C THR A 157 1.73 15.69 11.56
N LEU A 158 0.60 16.04 12.17
CA LEU A 158 0.24 17.42 12.39
C LEU A 158 1.36 17.98 13.28
N THR A 159 2.49 18.35 12.68
CA THR A 159 3.55 19.06 13.39
C THR A 159 2.84 20.27 13.92
N ASN A 160 2.68 20.30 15.24
CA ASN A 160 1.92 21.30 15.95
C ASN A 160 2.59 22.65 15.74
N THR A 161 2.36 23.26 14.58
CA THR A 161 2.62 24.67 14.29
C THR A 161 1.88 25.55 15.30
N GLY A 162 0.85 25.02 15.97
CA GLY A 162 0.24 25.59 17.17
C GLY A 162 1.20 25.77 18.37
N SER A 163 2.21 24.93 18.56
CA SER A 163 3.23 25.15 19.62
C SER A 163 4.15 26.32 19.29
N ILE A 164 4.57 26.45 18.02
CA ILE A 164 5.43 27.57 17.60
C ILE A 164 4.64 28.89 17.68
N ILE A 165 3.40 28.90 17.19
CA ILE A 165 2.52 30.08 17.26
C ILE A 165 2.22 30.44 18.72
N GLY A 166 1.95 29.45 19.59
CA GLY A 166 1.72 29.66 21.02
C GLY A 166 2.93 30.29 21.73
N ILE A 167 4.15 29.83 21.43
CA ILE A 167 5.38 30.40 21.97
C ILE A 167 5.56 31.85 21.50
N VAL A 168 5.35 32.13 20.21
CA VAL A 168 5.49 33.49 19.65
C VAL A 168 4.48 34.45 20.29
N VAL A 169 3.22 34.05 20.44
CA VAL A 169 2.17 34.87 21.06
C VAL A 169 2.48 35.12 22.55
N ALA A 170 2.94 34.10 23.29
CA ALA A 170 3.32 34.25 24.69
C ALA A 170 4.48 35.24 24.87
N VAL A 171 5.50 35.18 24.01
CA VAL A 171 6.64 36.12 24.02
C VAL A 171 6.16 37.55 23.72
N ILE A 172 5.28 37.73 22.73
CA ILE A 172 4.72 39.05 22.41
C ILE A 172 3.95 39.62 23.61
N ILE A 173 3.10 38.82 24.26
CA ILE A 173 2.34 39.26 25.45
C ILE A 173 3.30 39.65 26.59
N LEU A 174 4.33 38.84 26.87
CA LEU A 174 5.31 39.14 27.91
C LEU A 174 6.06 40.45 27.63
N THR A 175 6.47 40.69 26.38
CA THR A 175 7.14 41.95 26.03
C THR A 175 6.23 43.17 26.21
N ILE A 176 4.96 43.06 25.81
CA ILE A 176 3.96 44.13 26.02
C ILE A 176 3.76 44.40 27.52
N CYS A 177 3.64 43.36 28.34
CA CYS A 177 3.50 43.49 29.80
C CYS A 177 4.72 44.18 30.44
N VAL A 178 5.95 43.85 29.99
CA VAL A 178 7.17 44.50 30.48
C VAL A 178 7.20 45.98 30.10
N VAL A 179 6.87 46.32 28.85
CA VAL A 179 6.82 47.73 28.41
C VAL A 179 5.75 48.51 29.17
N ALA A 180 4.57 47.94 29.37
CA ALA A 180 3.51 48.53 30.18
C ALA A 180 3.95 48.74 31.64
N GLY A 181 4.64 47.76 32.23
CA GLY A 181 5.20 47.87 33.58
C GLY A 181 6.24 49.00 33.70
N LEU A 182 7.17 49.09 32.74
CA LEU A 182 8.20 50.14 32.70
C LEU A 182 7.58 51.54 32.52
N THR A 183 6.59 51.69 31.64
CA THR A 183 5.91 52.98 31.42
C THR A 183 5.15 53.44 32.68
N ILE A 184 4.41 52.54 33.33
CA ILE A 184 3.72 52.84 34.61
C ILE A 184 4.72 53.22 35.70
N PHE A 185 5.85 52.51 35.80
CA PHE A 185 6.90 52.79 36.78
C PHE A 185 7.50 54.19 36.58
N ILE A 186 7.79 54.58 35.34
CA ILE A 186 8.29 55.91 34.99
C ILE A 186 7.26 56.99 35.36
N ILE A 187 5.97 56.79 35.07
CA ILE A 187 4.90 57.74 35.41
C ILE A 187 4.78 57.90 36.94
N LYS A 188 4.83 56.79 37.69
CA LYS A 188 4.82 56.84 39.18
C LYS A 188 6.04 57.57 39.74
N ARG A 189 7.23 57.35 39.16
CA ARG A 189 8.44 58.10 39.54
C ARG A 189 8.30 59.59 39.29
N LYS A 190 7.81 60.01 38.12
CA LYS A 190 7.57 61.44 37.82
C LYS A 190 6.55 62.07 38.77
N LYS A 191 5.45 61.39 39.10
CA LYS A 191 4.47 61.90 40.08
C LYS A 191 5.09 62.12 41.47
N LYS A 192 5.94 61.19 41.95
CA LYS A 192 6.65 61.37 43.23
C LYS A 192 7.58 62.59 43.21
N THR A 193 8.36 62.78 42.14
CA THR A 193 9.25 63.95 42.00
C THR A 193 8.47 65.28 41.96
N VAL A 194 7.32 65.32 41.29
CA VAL A 194 6.46 66.54 41.23
C VAL A 194 5.83 66.86 42.59
N VAL A 195 5.46 65.85 43.38
CA VAL A 195 4.91 66.06 44.73
C VAL A 195 5.98 66.62 45.68
N VAL A 196 7.22 66.11 45.60
CA VAL A 196 8.35 66.64 46.38
C VAL A 196 8.67 68.08 45.95
N ALA A 197 8.71 68.37 44.65
CA ALA A 197 8.96 69.73 44.14
C ALA A 197 7.87 70.75 44.55
N LYS A 198 6.61 70.33 44.68
CA LYS A 198 5.53 71.20 45.19
C LYS A 198 5.67 71.49 46.69
N GLN A 199 6.20 70.55 47.48
CA GLN A 199 6.46 70.75 48.90
C GLN A 199 7.59 71.77 49.16
N ASP A 200 8.62 71.77 48.31
CA ASP A 200 9.73 72.73 48.41
C ASP A 200 9.31 74.17 48.04
N LEU A 201 8.38 74.34 47.08
CA LEU A 201 7.80 75.66 46.73
C LEU A 201 6.95 76.25 47.88
N VAL A 202 6.20 75.42 48.62
CA VAL A 202 5.39 75.88 49.77
C VAL A 202 6.27 76.24 50.97
N LYS A 203 7.40 75.54 51.18
CA LYS A 203 8.35 75.83 52.26
C LYS A 203 9.17 77.10 52.02
N ASN A 204 9.47 77.43 50.75
CA ASN A 204 10.12 78.69 50.42
C ASN A 204 9.16 79.90 50.56
N ASN A 205 7.87 79.74 50.25
CA ASN A 205 6.90 80.83 50.35
C ASN A 205 6.51 81.18 51.81
N SER A 206 6.73 80.25 52.76
CA SER A 206 6.51 80.48 54.19
C SER A 206 7.71 81.12 54.91
N ARG A 207 8.89 81.16 54.28
CA ARG A 207 10.08 81.85 54.83
C ARG A 207 10.08 83.36 54.54
N THR A 208 9.34 83.81 53.53
CA THR A 208 9.25 85.23 53.14
C THR A 208 8.30 86.06 54.00
N TYR A 209 7.39 85.44 54.76
CA TYR A 209 6.40 86.15 55.60
C TYR A 209 6.83 86.34 57.07
N ILE A 210 8.00 85.84 57.49
CA ILE A 210 8.48 85.97 58.88
C ILE A 210 9.51 87.11 59.06
N ASN A 211 10.12 87.63 57.98
CA ASN A 211 11.18 88.66 58.07
C ASN A 211 10.72 90.08 57.66
N GLY A 212 9.44 90.41 57.88
CA GLY A 212 8.83 91.66 57.42
C GLY A 212 8.33 92.60 58.51
N SER A 213 8.85 92.56 59.74
CA SER A 213 8.51 93.54 60.77
C SER A 213 9.58 93.66 61.85
N MET A 214 10.57 94.54 61.67
CA MET A 214 10.97 95.53 62.67
C MET A 214 12.06 96.44 62.12
N SER A 215 11.87 97.71 62.45
CA SER A 215 12.51 98.90 61.93
C SER A 215 13.66 99.36 62.83
N GLN A 216 14.55 100.16 62.22
CA GLN A 216 15.40 101.20 62.81
C GLN A 216 16.90 100.94 63.11
N ASN A 217 17.68 101.79 62.40
CA ASN A 217 18.73 102.70 62.88
C ASN A 217 20.22 102.28 62.97
N GLY A 218 21.05 103.17 62.39
CA GLY A 218 22.50 103.29 62.53
C GLY A 218 23.20 103.31 61.16
N SER A 219 23.37 104.43 60.44
CA SER A 219 24.44 105.45 60.61
C SER A 219 25.79 104.85 61.00
N LYS A 220 26.96 105.19 60.44
CA LYS A 220 27.51 106.04 59.35
C LYS A 220 29.05 105.83 59.45
N ILE A 221 29.84 106.40 58.52
CA ILE A 221 31.30 106.69 58.64
C ILE A 221 32.18 105.51 58.17
N GLN A 222 33.18 105.63 57.28
CA GLN A 222 33.82 106.73 56.55
C GLN A 222 34.43 106.14 55.27
#